data_AF-A0A3B8M8V2-F1
#
_entry.id   AF-A0A3B8M8V2-F1
#
_cell.length_a   1.000
_cell.length_b   1.000
_cell.length_c   1.000
_cell.angle_alpha   90.00
_cell.angle_beta   90.00
_cell.angle_gamma   90.00
#
_symmetry.space_group_name_H-M   'P 1'
#
loop_
_entity.id
_entity.type
_entity.pdbx_description
1 polymer ?
#
loop_
_entity_poly.entity_id
_entity_poly.type
_entity_poly.pdbx_seq_one_letter_code
_entity_poly.pdbx_strand_id
1 'polypeptide(L)'
;MSESNTKRTQSKVFGEVAELYHAVRPDYPDGLYNWMIETSSVNRHDLLLDIGCGTGKSSAPFLRRGFTVLGVEPDSMMARVALRELGDL
;
A
#
# COMPACT_ATOMS: atom_id res chain seq x y z
N MET A 1 5.35 19.81 34.72
CA MET A 1 5.85 20.37 33.44
C MET A 1 7.19 19.71 33.15
N SER A 2 7.48 19.07 32.02
CA SER A 2 6.82 18.95 30.71
C SER A 2 7.23 17.59 30.13
N GLU A 3 6.29 16.74 29.74
CA GLU A 3 6.58 15.53 28.96
C GLU A 3 7.16 15.96 27.61
N SER A 4 8.34 15.45 27.28
CA SER A 4 8.96 15.68 25.98
C SER A 4 8.08 15.04 24.90
N ASN A 5 7.40 15.87 24.12
CA ASN A 5 6.64 15.45 22.94
C ASN A 5 7.62 15.02 21.84
N THR A 6 8.18 13.81 21.95
CA THR A 6 8.94 13.17 20.88
C THR A 6 7.98 13.05 19.69
N LYS A 7 8.16 13.90 18.68
CA LYS A 7 7.35 13.87 17.45
C LYS A 7 7.46 12.47 16.85
N ARG A 8 6.38 11.70 16.93
CA ARG A 8 6.28 10.40 16.25
C ARG A 8 6.58 10.61 14.77
N THR A 9 7.42 9.75 14.20
CA THR A 9 7.70 9.79 12.76
C THR A 9 6.43 9.37 12.03
N GLN A 10 5.73 10.34 11.44
CA GLN A 10 4.40 10.14 10.84
C GLN A 10 4.35 8.98 9.84
N SER A 11 5.44 8.73 9.11
CA SER A 11 5.52 7.63 8.13
C SER A 11 5.57 6.22 8.75
N LYS A 12 5.67 6.08 10.08
CA LYS A 12 5.75 4.79 10.77
C LYS A 12 4.63 4.55 11.79
N VAL A 13 3.75 5.53 12.01
CA VAL A 13 2.72 5.43 13.06
C VAL A 13 1.73 4.29 12.82
N PHE A 14 1.45 3.96 11.55
CA PHE A 14 0.52 2.88 11.23
C PHE A 14 1.09 1.48 11.48
N GLY A 15 2.41 1.31 11.54
CA GLY A 15 3.04 0.01 11.83
C GLY A 15 2.67 -0.56 13.18
N GLU A 16 2.44 0.31 14.18
CA GLU A 16 2.02 -0.06 15.54
C GLU A 16 0.72 -0.86 15.55
N VAL A 17 -0.12 -0.70 14.52
CA VAL A 17 -1.45 -1.30 14.39
C VAL A 17 -1.67 -1.93 13.01
N ALA A 18 -0.61 -2.40 12.33
CA ALA A 18 -0.65 -2.82 10.93
C ALA A 18 -1.75 -3.85 10.60
N GLU A 19 -1.94 -4.87 11.45
CA GLU A 19 -2.98 -5.89 11.24
C GLU A 19 -4.40 -5.32 11.36
N LEU A 20 -4.64 -4.51 12.40
CA LEU A 20 -5.93 -3.84 12.58
C LEU A 20 -6.18 -2.88 11.42
N TYR A 21 -5.17 -2.10 11.03
CA TYR A 21 -5.22 -1.22 9.88
C TYR A 21 -5.59 -1.99 8.61
N HIS A 22 -4.98 -3.15 8.36
CA HIS A 22 -5.35 -3.99 7.24
C HIS A 22 -6.79 -4.49 7.33
N ALA A 23 -7.23 -4.98 8.50
CA ALA A 23 -8.57 -5.54 8.65
C ALA A 23 -9.69 -4.49 8.44
N VAL A 24 -9.50 -3.24 8.88
CA VAL A 24 -10.56 -2.23 8.88
C VAL A 24 -10.49 -1.22 7.74
N ARG A 25 -9.34 -1.09 7.07
CA ARG A 25 -9.18 -0.13 5.97
C ARG A 25 -10.11 -0.51 4.81
N PRO A 26 -11.03 0.36 4.36
CA PRO A 26 -11.88 0.05 3.22
C PRO A 26 -11.08 -0.15 1.93
N ASP A 27 -11.60 -0.98 1.05
CA ASP A 27 -11.11 -1.09 -0.32
C ASP A 27 -11.64 0.07 -1.17
N TYR A 28 -10.96 0.32 -2.29
CA TYR A 28 -11.41 1.28 -3.29
C TYR A 28 -12.21 0.58 -4.40
N PRO A 29 -13.19 1.25 -5.03
CA PRO A 29 -13.99 0.64 -6.08
C PRO A 29 -13.16 0.37 -7.34
N ASP A 30 -13.51 -0.69 -8.09
CA ASP A 30 -12.82 -1.08 -9.33
C ASP A 30 -12.74 0.04 -10.37
N GLY A 31 -13.76 0.91 -10.43
CA GLY A 31 -13.80 2.06 -11.33
C GLY A 31 -12.65 3.04 -11.12
N LEU A 32 -12.14 3.19 -9.89
CA LEU A 32 -10.99 4.05 -9.62
C LEU A 32 -9.72 3.48 -10.29
N TYR A 33 -9.51 2.17 -10.20
CA TYR A 33 -8.36 1.51 -10.82
C TYR A 33 -8.41 1.57 -12.33
N ASN A 34 -9.59 1.35 -12.92
CA ASN A 34 -9.78 1.45 -14.37
C ASN A 34 -9.48 2.88 -14.86
N TRP A 35 -10.03 3.88 -14.16
CA TRP A 35 -9.78 5.29 -14.48
C TRP A 35 -8.28 5.64 -14.39
N MET A 36 -7.56 5.16 -13.36
CA MET A 36 -6.12 5.37 -13.26
C MET A 36 -5.35 4.75 -14.43
N ILE A 37 -5.68 3.52 -14.82
CA ILE A 37 -5.04 2.82 -15.95
C ILE A 37 -5.27 3.58 -17.26
N GLU A 38 -6.52 3.97 -17.52
CA GLU A 38 -6.90 4.69 -18.74
C GLU A 38 -6.23 6.07 -18.81
N THR A 39 -6.28 6.83 -17.72
CA THR A 39 -5.76 8.20 -17.67
C THR A 39 -4.24 8.26 -17.74
N SER A 40 -3.55 7.27 -17.17
CA SER A 40 -2.08 7.18 -17.22
C SER A 40 -1.54 6.50 -18.48
N SER A 41 -2.43 5.91 -19.31
CA SER A 41 -2.06 5.18 -20.53
C SER A 41 -1.02 4.07 -20.30
N VAL A 42 -1.00 3.49 -19.09
CA VAL A 42 -0.10 2.38 -18.75
C VAL A 42 -0.61 1.05 -19.28
N ASN A 43 0.31 0.19 -19.66
CA ASN A 43 0.06 -1.16 -20.13
C ASN A 43 0.73 -2.20 -19.21
N ARG A 44 0.43 -3.49 -19.39
CA ARG A 44 0.87 -4.56 -18.49
C ARG A 44 2.38 -4.79 -18.44
N HIS A 45 3.11 -4.28 -19.43
CA HIS A 45 4.58 -4.35 -19.46
C HIS A 45 5.24 -3.21 -18.68
N ASP A 46 4.48 -2.22 -18.24
CA ASP A 46 4.99 -1.13 -17.43
C ASP A 46 5.14 -1.56 -15.96
N LEU A 47 6.18 -1.02 -15.32
CA LEU A 47 6.40 -1.16 -13.88
C LEU A 47 5.66 -0.04 -13.14
N LEU A 48 4.72 -0.39 -12.26
CA LEU A 48 4.04 0.57 -11.40
C LEU A 48 4.80 0.73 -10.08
N LEU A 49 4.99 1.96 -9.63
CA LEU A 49 5.62 2.27 -8.33
C LEU A 49 4.56 2.73 -7.32
N ASP A 50 4.40 1.98 -6.23
CA ASP A 50 3.50 2.31 -5.12
C ASP A 50 4.30 2.83 -3.92
N ILE A 51 4.34 4.16 -3.75
CA ILE A 51 5.09 4.84 -2.68
C ILE A 51 4.20 4.93 -1.43
N GLY A 52 4.65 4.33 -0.33
CA GLY A 52 3.85 4.18 0.88
C GLY A 52 2.76 3.11 0.70
N CYS A 53 3.12 1.97 0.11
CA CYS A 53 2.17 0.90 -0.23
C CYS A 53 1.51 0.28 1.01
N GLY A 54 2.04 0.52 2.21
CA GLY A 54 1.47 0.10 3.48
C GLY A 54 1.28 -1.41 3.53
N THR A 55 0.03 -1.84 3.70
CA THR A 55 -0.35 -3.25 3.77
C THR A 55 -0.69 -3.85 2.40
N GLY A 56 -0.35 -3.18 1.30
CA GLY A 56 -0.50 -3.69 -0.07
C GLY A 56 -1.89 -3.52 -0.70
N LYS A 57 -2.84 -2.89 0.01
CA LYS A 57 -4.23 -2.76 -0.47
C LYS A 57 -4.37 -2.00 -1.79
N SER A 58 -3.59 -0.94 -2.00
CA SER A 58 -3.57 -0.19 -3.26
C SER A 58 -2.94 -0.98 -4.39
N SER A 59 -1.93 -1.81 -4.09
CA SER A 59 -1.18 -2.60 -5.07
C SER A 59 -1.95 -3.84 -5.55
N ALA A 60 -2.70 -4.52 -4.67
CA ALA A 60 -3.36 -5.79 -4.97
C ALA A 60 -4.27 -5.77 -6.22
N PRO A 61 -5.09 -4.72 -6.45
CA PRO A 61 -5.94 -4.65 -7.64
C PRO A 61 -5.17 -4.51 -8.94
N PHE A 62 -3.97 -3.91 -8.94
CA PHE A 62 -3.10 -3.85 -10.11
C PHE A 62 -2.40 -5.20 -10.36
N LEU A 63 -1.89 -5.85 -9.32
CA LEU A 63 -1.30 -7.18 -9.40
C LEU A 63 -2.29 -8.20 -9.97
N ARG A 64 -3.53 -8.24 -9.42
CA ARG A 64 -4.62 -9.09 -9.95
C ARG A 64 -5.00 -8.80 -11.40
N ARG A 65 -4.72 -7.59 -11.90
CA ARG A 65 -4.92 -7.21 -13.30
C ARG A 65 -3.74 -7.59 -14.20
N GLY A 66 -2.65 -8.13 -13.65
CA GLY A 66 -1.45 -8.58 -14.37
C GLY A 66 -0.38 -7.51 -14.56
N PHE A 67 -0.40 -6.43 -13.77
CA PHE A 67 0.70 -5.47 -13.74
C PHE A 67 1.84 -5.95 -12.83
N THR A 68 3.04 -5.47 -13.10
CA THR A 68 4.15 -5.57 -12.13
C THR A 68 4.14 -4.32 -11.24
N VAL A 69 4.19 -4.51 -9.92
CA VAL A 69 4.20 -3.42 -8.95
C VAL A 69 5.45 -3.50 -8.07
N LEU A 70 6.18 -2.40 -7.95
CA LEU A 70 7.22 -2.18 -6.96
C LEU A 70 6.65 -1.35 -5.81
N GLY A 71 6.50 -1.96 -4.63
CA GLY A 71 6.06 -1.27 -3.41
C GLY A 71 7.24 -0.73 -2.61
N VAL A 72 7.13 0.51 -2.11
CA VAL A 72 8.09 1.11 -1.17
C VAL A 72 7.35 1.45 0.12
N GLU A 73 7.75 0.83 1.23
CA GLU A 73 7.13 1.06 2.54
C GLU A 73 8.21 1.24 3.63
N PRO A 74 8.27 2.40 4.31
CA PRO A 74 9.27 2.65 5.36
C PRO A 74 9.01 1.88 6.67
N ASP A 75 7.79 1.41 6.90
CA ASP A 75 7.43 0.63 8.09
C ASP A 75 7.46 -0.88 7.83
N SER A 76 8.38 -1.59 8.48
CA SER A 76 8.55 -3.03 8.27
C SER A 76 7.34 -3.87 8.70
N MET A 77 6.52 -3.39 9.65
CA MET A 77 5.32 -4.10 10.10
C MET A 77 4.22 -4.00 9.05
N MET A 78 4.06 -2.83 8.43
CA MET A 78 3.17 -2.64 7.28
C MET A 78 3.63 -3.48 6.09
N ALA A 79 4.91 -3.40 5.73
CA ALA A 79 5.50 -4.15 4.63
C ALA A 79 5.36 -5.66 4.80
N ARG A 80 5.46 -6.17 6.03
CA ARG A 80 5.27 -7.61 6.32
C ARG A 80 3.84 -8.07 6.01
N VAL A 81 2.84 -7.24 6.31
CA VAL A 81 1.45 -7.54 5.92
C VAL A 81 1.35 -7.55 4.40
N ALA A 82 1.90 -6.54 3.71
CA ALA A 82 1.88 -6.51 2.24
C ALA A 82 2.50 -7.78 1.62
N LEU A 83 3.66 -8.21 2.10
CA LEU A 83 4.31 -9.44 1.61
C LEU A 83 3.46 -10.69 1.84
N ARG A 84 2.76 -10.78 2.98
CA ARG A 84 1.85 -11.90 3.27
C ARG A 84 0.64 -11.91 2.33
N GLU A 85 0.00 -10.75 2.14
CA GLU A 85 -1.25 -10.64 1.36
C GLU A 85 -1.02 -10.69 -0.15
N LEU A 86 0.17 -10.31 -0.61
CA LEU A 86 0.50 -10.20 -2.04
C LEU A 86 1.47 -11.26 -2.55
N GLY A 87 2.07 -12.06 -1.67
CA GLY A 87 3.16 -12.98 -2.04
C GLY A 87 2.81 -14.03 -3.11
N ASP A 88 1.51 -14.30 -3.29
CA ASP A 88 0.99 -15.27 -4.25
C ASP A 88 0.31 -14.64 -5.48
N LEU A 89 0.34 -13.30 -5.61
CA LEU A 89 -0.31 -12.54 -6.68
C LEU A 89 0.62 -12.20 -7.86
#